data_AF-A0A315CGD6-F1
#
_entry.id   AF-A0A315CGD6-F1
#
_cell.length_a   1.000
_cell.length_b   1.000
_cell.length_c   1.000
_cell.angle_alpha   90.00
_cell.angle_beta   90.00
_cell.angle_gamma   90.00
#
_symmetry.space_group_name_H-M   'P 1'
#
loop_
_entity.id
_entity.type
_entity.pdbx_description
1 polymer ?
#
loop_
_entity_poly.entity_id
_entity_poly.type
_entity_poly.pdbx_seq_one_letter_code
_entity_poly.pdbx_strand_id
1 'polypeptide(L)'
;MKDQTLDISEKFAELSKILKEQSEEIKQIKNNLNALIEQTKPKRMGAYLFPECGYEWMFVQIKLPAETWMRIKAGEHVKVAGNGWVPEEGVQPDPNDELFCWDSWEFKGGIGKPMSVYMKSPHNECDSEFAYEGVFREEFIEEFEDESILKVIEKTR
;
A
#
# COMPACT_ATOMS: atom_id res chain seq x y z
N MET A 1 -70.38 -16.12 -7.34
CA MET A 1 -69.17 -16.25 -8.18
C MET A 1 -68.50 -14.92 -8.52
N LYS A 2 -69.19 -13.77 -8.65
CA LYS A 2 -68.53 -12.47 -8.89
C LYS A 2 -67.73 -11.92 -7.69
N ASP A 3 -68.16 -12.20 -6.46
CA ASP A 3 -67.46 -11.71 -5.26
C ASP A 3 -66.10 -12.36 -4.99
N GLN A 4 -65.93 -13.63 -5.36
CA GLN A 4 -64.65 -14.34 -5.17
C GLN A 4 -63.56 -13.83 -6.12
N THR A 5 -63.91 -13.38 -7.32
CA THR A 5 -62.96 -12.85 -8.29
C THR A 5 -62.44 -11.47 -7.91
N LEU A 6 -63.26 -10.66 -7.24
CA LEU A 6 -62.87 -9.35 -6.69
C LEU A 6 -61.86 -9.53 -5.54
N ASP A 7 -62.17 -10.40 -4.57
CA ASP A 7 -61.29 -10.74 -3.42
C ASP A 7 -59.92 -11.28 -3.88
N ILE A 8 -59.90 -12.13 -4.92
CA ILE A 8 -58.65 -12.61 -5.52
C ILE A 8 -57.84 -11.47 -6.15
N SER A 9 -58.50 -10.54 -6.85
CA SER A 9 -57.81 -9.42 -7.51
C SER A 9 -57.17 -8.45 -6.52
N GLU A 10 -57.84 -8.19 -5.39
CA GLU A 10 -57.35 -7.34 -4.32
C GLU A 10 -56.12 -7.95 -3.64
N LYS A 11 -56.17 -9.25 -3.33
CA LYS A 11 -55.02 -9.97 -2.78
C LYS A 11 -53.83 -10.03 -3.73
N PHE A 12 -54.07 -10.14 -5.04
CA PHE A 12 -52.99 -10.05 -6.04
C PHE A 12 -52.36 -8.66 -6.11
N ALA A 13 -53.16 -7.60 -5.96
CA ALA A 13 -52.65 -6.23 -5.91
C ALA A 13 -51.82 -5.99 -4.64
N GLU A 14 -52.26 -6.49 -3.49
CA GLU A 14 -51.50 -6.45 -2.24
C GLU A 14 -50.18 -7.22 -2.35
N LEU A 15 -50.21 -8.45 -2.85
CA LEU A 15 -48.99 -9.26 -3.07
C LEU A 15 -48.02 -8.56 -4.02
N SER A 16 -48.52 -7.94 -5.09
CA SER A 16 -47.68 -7.19 -6.05
C SER A 16 -47.04 -5.98 -5.39
N LYS A 17 -47.76 -5.29 -4.49
CA LYS A 17 -47.23 -4.16 -3.72
C LYS A 17 -46.14 -4.61 -2.76
N ILE A 18 -46.39 -5.67 -1.98
CA ILE A 18 -45.41 -6.25 -1.05
C ILE A 18 -44.15 -6.68 -1.80
N LEU A 19 -44.30 -7.36 -2.94
CA LEU A 19 -43.17 -7.82 -3.75
C LEU A 19 -42.32 -6.63 -4.26
N LYS A 20 -42.97 -5.52 -4.61
CA LYS A 20 -42.29 -4.31 -5.07
C LYS A 20 -41.52 -3.64 -3.93
N GLU A 21 -42.14 -3.50 -2.76
CA GLU A 21 -41.51 -2.95 -1.56
C GLU A 21 -40.29 -3.80 -1.15
N GLN A 22 -40.43 -5.13 -1.12
CA GLN A 22 -39.32 -6.04 -0.84
C GLN A 22 -38.19 -5.94 -1.88
N SER A 23 -38.52 -5.79 -3.16
CA SER A 23 -37.51 -5.61 -4.22
C SER A 23 -36.72 -4.31 -4.04
N GLU A 24 -37.40 -3.22 -3.65
CA GLU A 24 -36.78 -1.94 -3.36
C GLU A 24 -35.88 -2.01 -2.11
N GLU A 25 -36.33 -2.67 -1.04
CA GLU A 25 -35.52 -2.94 0.15
C GLU A 25 -34.26 -3.76 -0.17
N ILE A 26 -34.37 -4.85 -0.93
CA ILE A 26 -33.22 -5.66 -1.35
C ILE A 26 -32.22 -4.81 -2.14
N LYS A 27 -32.71 -3.94 -3.01
CA LYS A 27 -31.84 -3.03 -3.78
C LYS A 27 -31.11 -2.05 -2.86
N GLN A 28 -31.79 -1.49 -1.86
CA GLN A 28 -31.16 -0.61 -0.87
C GLN A 28 -30.13 -1.36 -0.02
N ILE A 29 -30.43 -2.55 0.47
CA ILE A 29 -29.51 -3.39 1.23
C ILE A 29 -28.25 -3.67 0.41
N LYS A 30 -28.41 -4.04 -0.86
CA LYS A 30 -27.27 -4.30 -1.76
C LYS A 30 -26.40 -3.06 -1.97
N ASN A 31 -27.02 -1.88 -2.13
CA ASN A 31 -26.28 -0.63 -2.27
C ASN A 31 -25.51 -0.28 -0.99
N ASN A 32 -26.14 -0.45 0.18
CA ASN A 32 -25.50 -0.21 1.47
C ASN A 32 -24.34 -1.20 1.72
N LEU A 33 -24.52 -2.47 1.36
CA LEU A 33 -23.48 -3.48 1.46
C LEU A 33 -22.29 -3.12 0.58
N ASN A 34 -22.53 -2.70 -0.67
CA ASN A 34 -21.45 -2.26 -1.56
C ASN A 34 -20.73 -1.02 -1.01
N ALA A 35 -21.45 -0.04 -0.47
CA ALA A 35 -20.84 1.12 0.15
C ALA A 35 -19.96 0.73 1.37
N LEU A 36 -20.44 -0.19 2.20
CA LEU A 36 -19.67 -0.74 3.32
C LEU A 36 -18.42 -1.49 2.86
N ILE A 37 -18.52 -2.30 1.79
CA ILE A 37 -17.38 -3.02 1.21
C ILE A 37 -16.33 -2.02 0.71
N GLU A 38 -16.72 -0.96 0.02
CA GLU A 38 -15.77 0.07 -0.44
C GLU A 38 -15.13 0.84 0.72
N GLN A 39 -15.87 1.12 1.79
CA GLN A 39 -15.34 1.77 2.99
C GLN A 39 -14.41 0.87 3.82
N THR A 40 -14.60 -0.44 3.76
CA THR A 40 -13.85 -1.42 4.58
C THR A 40 -12.70 -2.09 3.82
N LYS A 41 -12.55 -1.82 2.52
CA LYS A 41 -11.36 -2.26 1.77
C LYS A 41 -10.11 -1.70 2.46
N PRO A 42 -9.16 -2.56 2.87
CA PRO A 42 -7.89 -2.10 3.42
C PRO A 42 -7.23 -1.19 2.38
N LYS A 43 -6.99 0.06 2.74
CA LYS A 43 -6.20 0.96 1.90
C LYS A 43 -4.84 0.30 1.67
N ARG A 44 -4.44 0.17 0.42
CA ARG A 44 -3.10 -0.32 0.08
C ARG A 44 -2.13 0.78 0.45
N MET A 45 -1.48 0.64 1.58
CA MET A 45 -0.49 1.60 2.06
C MET A 45 0.89 1.15 1.60
N GLY A 46 1.61 2.01 0.89
CA GLY A 46 3.07 1.94 0.77
C GLY A 46 3.74 2.69 1.91
N ALA A 47 5.06 2.73 1.91
CA ALA A 47 5.83 3.50 2.88
C ALA A 47 7.07 4.12 2.26
N TYR A 48 7.37 5.36 2.64
CA TYR A 48 8.72 5.91 2.54
C TYR A 48 9.46 5.59 3.84
N LEU A 49 10.71 5.17 3.72
CA LEU A 49 11.57 4.89 4.85
C LEU A 49 12.78 5.82 4.86
N PHE A 50 13.00 6.49 6.00
CA PHE A 50 14.04 7.49 6.23
C PHE A 50 14.76 7.20 7.55
N PRO A 51 15.69 6.23 7.59
CA PRO A 51 16.53 6.04 8.75
C PRO A 51 17.39 7.29 8.91
N GLU A 52 17.46 7.81 10.13
CA GLU A 52 18.31 8.95 10.50
C GLU A 52 19.81 8.57 10.50
N CYS A 53 20.27 7.99 9.39
CA CYS A 53 21.64 7.54 9.17
C CYS A 53 22.22 8.13 7.88
N GLY A 54 21.62 9.22 7.37
CA GLY A 54 22.23 10.02 6.33
C GLY A 54 23.55 10.63 6.81
N TYR A 55 24.55 10.67 5.94
CA TYR A 55 25.72 11.50 6.18
C TYR A 55 25.31 12.97 6.05
N GLU A 56 26.08 13.89 6.64
CA GLU A 56 25.80 15.34 6.56
C GLU A 56 25.57 15.86 5.13
N TRP A 57 26.05 15.12 4.13
CA TRP A 57 26.02 15.46 2.71
C TRP A 57 25.24 14.46 1.84
N MET A 58 24.66 13.38 2.40
CA MET A 58 23.88 12.40 1.61
C MET A 58 22.68 11.85 2.38
N PHE A 59 21.56 11.83 1.68
CA PHE A 59 20.27 11.34 2.12
C PHE A 59 20.03 9.90 1.67
N VAL A 60 19.48 9.09 2.56
CA VAL A 60 19.11 7.70 2.30
C VAL A 60 17.60 7.53 2.48
N GLN A 61 16.94 7.07 1.43
CA GLN A 61 15.51 6.83 1.44
C GLN A 61 15.14 5.67 0.51
N ILE A 62 14.05 4.99 0.85
CA ILE A 62 13.43 4.03 -0.06
C ILE A 62 11.92 4.19 -0.07
N LYS A 63 11.33 4.19 -1.27
CA LYS A 63 9.88 4.10 -1.47
C LYS A 63 9.49 2.64 -1.68
N LEU A 64 8.78 2.08 -0.71
CA LEU A 64 8.28 0.71 -0.78
C LEU A 64 6.83 0.69 -1.28
N PRO A 65 6.53 -0.11 -2.32
CA PRO A 65 5.15 -0.34 -2.73
C PRO A 65 4.38 -1.11 -1.65
N ALA A 66 3.06 -1.05 -1.69
CA ALA A 66 2.20 -1.63 -0.67
C ALA A 66 2.42 -3.13 -0.48
N GLU A 67 2.71 -3.86 -1.55
CA GLU A 67 2.99 -5.30 -1.48
C GLU A 67 4.21 -5.59 -0.60
N THR A 68 5.34 -4.93 -0.86
CA THR A 68 6.57 -5.10 -0.07
C THR A 68 6.36 -4.61 1.36
N TRP A 69 5.67 -3.49 1.54
CA TRP A 69 5.42 -2.93 2.86
C TRP A 69 4.55 -3.84 3.74
N MET A 70 3.49 -4.44 3.18
CA MET A 70 2.65 -5.41 3.89
C MET A 70 3.46 -6.63 4.37
N ARG A 71 4.39 -7.13 3.56
CA ARG A 71 5.24 -8.26 3.92
C ARG A 71 6.17 -7.94 5.09
N ILE A 72 6.77 -6.74 5.08
CA ILE A 72 7.59 -6.25 6.20
C ILE A 72 6.74 -6.13 7.46
N LYS A 73 5.55 -5.53 7.38
CA LYS A 73 4.62 -5.44 8.52
C LYS A 73 4.17 -6.80 9.05
N ALA A 74 4.06 -7.81 8.19
CA ALA A 74 3.75 -9.18 8.59
C ALA A 74 4.93 -9.89 9.29
N GLY A 75 6.10 -9.26 9.37
CA GLY A 75 7.27 -9.80 10.04
C GLY A 75 8.13 -10.71 9.16
N GLU A 76 7.97 -10.65 7.84
CA GLU A 76 8.81 -11.42 6.93
C GLU A 76 10.25 -10.89 6.88
N HIS A 77 11.19 -11.77 6.55
CA HIS A 77 12.53 -11.37 6.16
C HIS A 77 12.50 -10.90 4.70
N VAL A 78 12.76 -9.61 4.48
CA VAL A 78 12.71 -8.98 3.16
C VAL A 78 14.05 -8.33 2.83
N LYS A 79 14.52 -8.52 1.60
CA LYS A 79 15.67 -7.80 1.03
C LYS A 79 15.20 -6.95 -0.13
N VAL A 80 15.61 -5.69 -0.17
CA VAL A 80 15.21 -4.73 -1.20
C VAL A 80 16.45 -3.98 -1.67
N ALA A 81 16.61 -3.85 -2.99
CA ALA A 81 17.57 -2.90 -3.55
C ALA A 81 16.94 -1.52 -3.52
N GLY A 82 17.65 -0.52 -2.99
CA GLY A 82 17.20 0.85 -3.06
C GLY A 82 17.54 1.50 -4.40
N ASN A 83 17.46 2.84 -4.43
CA ASN A 83 17.71 3.61 -5.65
C ASN A 83 19.11 4.22 -5.70
N GLY A 84 19.88 4.10 -4.62
CA GLY A 84 21.13 4.81 -4.40
C GLY A 84 20.93 6.10 -3.60
N TRP A 85 22.01 6.53 -2.95
CA TRP A 85 22.04 7.71 -2.09
C TRP A 85 22.06 8.97 -2.94
N VAL A 86 21.40 10.02 -2.44
CA VAL A 86 21.27 11.29 -3.15
C VAL A 86 21.58 12.46 -2.21
N PRO A 87 22.11 13.58 -2.71
CA PRO A 87 22.46 14.72 -1.85
C PRO A 87 21.21 15.40 -1.26
N GLU A 88 20.08 15.33 -1.95
CA GLU A 88 18.82 15.96 -1.53
C GLU A 88 17.61 15.06 -1.83
N GLU A 89 16.55 15.22 -1.04
CA GLU A 89 15.30 14.50 -1.24
C GLU A 89 14.70 14.82 -2.64
N GLY A 90 14.27 13.79 -3.35
CA GLY A 90 13.61 13.92 -4.66
C GLY A 90 14.55 14.09 -5.85
N VAL A 91 15.86 14.19 -5.61
CA VAL A 91 16.87 14.15 -6.68
C VAL A 91 16.98 12.72 -7.23
N GLN A 92 17.14 12.61 -8.55
CA GLN A 92 17.39 11.31 -9.17
C GLN A 92 18.86 10.92 -8.97
N PRO A 93 19.14 9.70 -8.52
CA PRO A 93 20.51 9.24 -8.32
C PRO A 93 21.31 9.20 -9.63
N ASP A 94 22.54 9.71 -9.59
CA ASP A 94 23.50 9.63 -10.70
C ASP A 94 24.67 8.70 -10.34
N PRO A 95 24.73 7.49 -10.92
CA PRO A 95 25.82 6.56 -10.68
C PRO A 95 27.21 7.06 -11.12
N ASN A 96 27.30 8.15 -11.88
CA ASN A 96 28.58 8.73 -12.29
C ASN A 96 29.10 9.79 -11.32
N ASP A 97 28.29 10.22 -10.34
CA ASP A 97 28.75 11.11 -9.28
C ASP A 97 29.77 10.37 -8.41
N GLU A 98 30.91 11.00 -8.13
CA GLU A 98 31.97 10.41 -7.31
C GLU A 98 31.49 10.04 -5.90
N LEU A 99 30.49 10.76 -5.37
CA LEU A 99 29.91 10.54 -4.05
C LEU A 99 28.75 9.52 -4.05
N PHE A 100 28.37 8.99 -5.21
CA PHE A 100 27.25 8.07 -5.32
C PHE A 100 27.53 6.72 -4.65
N CYS A 101 26.53 6.19 -3.94
CA CYS A 101 26.54 4.84 -3.36
C CYS A 101 25.24 4.11 -3.64
N TRP A 102 25.32 2.84 -4.06
CA TRP A 102 24.17 1.94 -4.10
C TRP A 102 23.80 1.51 -2.69
N ASP A 103 22.49 1.42 -2.40
CA ASP A 103 21.96 0.94 -1.13
C ASP A 103 21.25 -0.41 -1.26
N SER A 104 21.48 -1.27 -0.26
CA SER A 104 20.77 -2.53 -0.10
C SER A 104 20.18 -2.62 1.30
N TRP A 105 18.89 -2.87 1.36
CA TRP A 105 18.10 -2.93 2.59
C TRP A 105 17.79 -4.37 2.93
N GLU A 106 17.97 -4.72 4.20
CA GLU A 106 17.59 -6.02 4.74
C GLU A 106 16.76 -5.81 6.01
N PHE A 107 15.50 -6.24 5.97
CA PHE A 107 14.57 -6.26 7.08
C PHE A 107 14.51 -7.68 7.64
N LYS A 108 15.00 -7.91 8.86
CA LYS A 108 15.02 -9.24 9.51
C LYS A 108 13.76 -9.44 10.35
N GLY A 109 12.61 -9.07 9.79
CA GLY A 109 11.31 -9.03 10.42
C GLY A 109 10.66 -7.65 10.33
N GLY A 110 9.61 -7.44 11.14
CA GLY A 110 8.83 -6.22 11.14
C GLY A 110 9.40 -5.11 12.04
N ILE A 111 8.57 -4.12 12.33
CA ILE A 111 8.92 -3.00 13.21
C ILE A 111 9.39 -3.54 14.58
N GLY A 112 10.47 -2.97 15.10
CA GLY A 112 11.13 -3.42 16.34
C GLY A 112 12.08 -4.61 16.16
N LYS A 113 12.27 -5.13 14.93
CA LYS A 113 13.25 -6.18 14.60
C LYS A 113 14.49 -5.60 13.92
N PRO A 114 15.60 -6.36 13.82
CA PRO A 114 16.80 -5.86 13.20
C PRO A 114 16.60 -5.48 11.73
N MET A 115 17.21 -4.38 11.32
CA MET A 115 17.31 -3.91 9.95
C MET A 115 18.73 -3.44 9.69
N SER A 116 19.19 -3.63 8.47
CA SER A 116 20.45 -3.09 7.99
C SER A 116 20.31 -2.41 6.64
N VAL A 117 21.03 -1.32 6.45
CA VAL A 117 21.22 -0.64 5.17
C VAL A 117 22.70 -0.68 4.86
N TYR A 118 23.04 -1.37 3.79
CA TYR A 118 24.41 -1.51 3.33
C TYR A 118 24.64 -0.56 2.16
N MET A 119 25.75 0.17 2.17
CA MET A 119 26.14 1.04 1.08
C MET A 119 27.33 0.46 0.32
N LYS A 120 27.35 0.68 -1.00
CA LYS A 120 28.48 0.32 -1.85
C LYS A 120 28.71 1.39 -2.92
N SER A 121 29.87 2.04 -2.85
CA SER A 121 30.34 2.88 -3.95
C SER A 121 30.67 2.04 -5.18
N PRO A 122 30.23 2.42 -6.40
CA PRO A 122 30.71 1.82 -7.64
C PRO A 122 32.11 2.31 -8.03
N HIS A 123 32.58 3.41 -7.44
CA HIS A 123 33.84 4.06 -7.78
C HIS A 123 35.01 3.65 -6.86
N ASN A 124 34.70 3.15 -5.67
CA ASN A 124 35.71 2.67 -4.73
C ASN A 124 35.26 1.38 -4.00
N GLU A 125 35.90 0.25 -4.31
CA GLU A 125 35.60 -1.04 -3.70
C GLU A 125 35.87 -1.08 -2.18
N CYS A 126 36.72 -0.18 -1.67
CA CYS A 126 37.06 -0.12 -0.24
C CYS A 126 36.02 0.64 0.62
N ASP A 127 35.09 1.37 0.01
CA ASP A 127 34.12 2.23 0.72
C ASP A 127 32.77 1.53 0.91
N SER A 128 32.78 0.21 1.12
CA SER A 128 31.56 -0.54 1.40
C SER A 128 31.38 -0.74 2.90
N GLU A 129 30.29 -0.22 3.45
CA GLU A 129 30.01 -0.28 4.89
C GLU A 129 28.50 -0.32 5.20
N PHE A 130 28.17 -0.62 6.45
CA PHE A 130 26.81 -0.48 6.95
C PHE A 130 26.53 0.99 7.27
N ALA A 131 25.63 1.59 6.50
CA ALA A 131 25.06 2.90 6.81
C ALA A 131 24.22 2.86 8.08
N TYR A 132 23.49 1.76 8.24
CA TYR A 132 22.64 1.50 9.37
C TYR A 132 22.71 0.03 9.72
N GLU A 133 22.89 -0.27 11.00
CA GLU A 133 22.68 -1.59 11.57
C GLU A 133 22.04 -1.41 12.94
N GLY A 134 20.78 -1.81 13.08
CA GLY A 134 20.02 -1.52 14.28
C GLY A 134 18.59 -2.03 14.24
N VAL A 135 17.76 -1.49 15.14
CA VAL A 135 16.35 -1.86 15.25
C VAL A 135 15.52 -1.03 14.28
N PHE A 136 14.67 -1.66 13.46
CA PHE A 136 13.74 -0.93 12.62
C PHE A 136 12.73 -0.15 13.47
N ARG A 137 12.88 1.18 13.52
CA ARG A 137 12.06 2.08 14.35
C ARG A 137 10.84 2.57 13.58
N GLU A 138 9.77 2.83 14.32
CA GLU A 138 8.55 3.40 13.77
C GLU A 138 8.77 4.83 13.24
N GLU A 139 9.70 5.56 13.84
CA GLU A 139 10.13 6.92 13.44
C GLU A 139 10.65 7.00 12.00
N PHE A 140 11.09 5.89 11.42
CA PHE A 140 11.61 5.87 10.05
C PHE A 140 10.51 5.86 9.00
N ILE A 141 9.23 5.70 9.38
CA ILE A 141 8.16 5.30 8.47
C ILE A 141 7.23 6.48 8.19
N GLU A 142 7.03 6.78 6.91
CA GLU A 142 5.93 7.62 6.43
C GLU A 142 5.05 6.83 5.46
N GLU A 143 3.84 6.45 5.89
CA GLU A 143 2.92 5.68 5.05
C GLU A 143 2.18 6.57 4.04
N PHE A 144 1.97 6.06 2.82
CA PHE A 144 1.21 6.74 1.77
C PHE A 144 0.21 5.79 1.10
N GLU A 145 -0.87 6.32 0.53
CA GLU A 145 -1.82 5.53 -0.26
C GLU A 145 -1.19 5.15 -1.61
N ASP A 146 -1.02 3.85 -1.85
CA ASP A 146 -0.40 3.31 -3.06
C ASP A 146 -1.45 3.10 -4.18
N GLU A 147 -1.52 4.06 -5.09
CA GLU A 147 -2.44 4.08 -6.23
C GLU A 147 -1.95 3.29 -7.47
N SER A 148 -0.82 2.58 -7.37
CA SER A 148 -0.13 1.96 -8.53
C SER A 148 -0.98 0.99 -9.38
N ILE A 149 -2.06 0.39 -8.84
CA ILE A 149 -3.00 -0.45 -9.61
C ILE A 149 -3.89 0.36 -10.57
N LEU A 150 -4.21 1.63 -10.28
CA LEU A 150 -5.11 2.42 -11.13
C LEU A 150 -4.54 2.58 -12.55
N LYS A 151 -3.21 2.70 -12.67
CA LYS A 151 -2.52 2.80 -13.97
C LYS A 151 -2.50 1.51 -14.78
N VAL A 152 -2.66 0.35 -14.15
CA VAL A 152 -2.71 -0.95 -14.86
C VAL A 152 -4.07 -1.17 -15.50
N ILE A 153 -5.15 -0.74 -14.83
CA ILE A 153 -6.52 -0.88 -15.35
C ILE A 153 -6.76 0.07 -16.54
N GLU A 154 -6.21 1.29 -16.52
CA GLU A 154 -6.32 2.24 -17.64
C GLU A 154 -5.56 1.81 -18.89
N LYS A 155 -4.42 1.10 -18.75
CA LYS A 155 -3.68 0.57 -19.90
C LYS A 155 -4.33 -0.66 -20.57
N THR A 156 -5.34 -1.25 -19.93
CA THR A 156 -6.00 -2.48 -20.40
C THR A 156 -7.44 -2.22 -20.87
N ARG A 157 -7.83 -0.95 -21.03
CA ARG A 157 -9.06 -0.50 -21.70
C ARG A 157 -8.72 0.23 -22.99
#